data_AF-A0A7Y8F2W7-F1
#
_entry.id   AF-A0A7Y8F2W7-F1
#
_cell.length_a   1.000
_cell.length_b   1.000
_cell.length_c   1.000
_cell.angle_alpha   90.00
_cell.angle_beta   90.00
_cell.angle_gamma   90.00
#
_symmetry.space_group_name_H-M   'P 1'
#
loop_
_entity.id
_entity.type
_entity.pdbx_description
1 polymer ?
#
loop_
_entity_poly.entity_id
_entity_poly.type
_entity_poly.pdbx_seq_one_letter_code
_entity_poly.pdbx_strand_id
1 'polypeptide(L)' 'MVCTVDGASGLCLGCFRTLPEIATWSRMSEEERAKIMGELEGRRGLIDPVLLGG' A
#
# COMPACT_ATOMS: atom_id res chain seq x y z
N MET A 1 -6.57 -12.04 7.32
CA MET A 1 -6.71 -10.65 6.85
C MET A 1 -6.67 -10.69 5.33
N VAL A 2 -7.79 -10.39 4.67
CA VAL A 2 -7.85 -10.30 3.21
C VAL A 2 -7.31 -8.92 2.82
N CYS A 3 -6.29 -8.88 1.94
CA CYS A 3 -5.85 -7.64 1.31
C CYS A 3 -6.72 -7.38 0.09
N THR A 4 -7.52 -6.33 0.12
CA THR A 4 -8.26 -5.83 -1.04
C THR A 4 -7.44 -4.76 -1.72
N VAL A 5 -7.17 -4.92 -3.02
CA VAL A 5 -6.39 -3.98 -3.82
C VAL A 5 -7.34 -3.19 -4.71
N ASP A 6 -7.18 -1.87 -4.72
CA ASP A 6 -7.85 -1.01 -5.67
C ASP A 6 -7.25 -1.21 -7.08
N GLY A 7 -8.10 -1.50 -8.06
CA GLY A 7 -7.68 -1.75 -9.44
C GLY A 7 -7.19 -0.49 -10.15
N ALA A 8 -7.60 0.70 -9.71
CA ALA A 8 -7.21 1.96 -10.35
C ALA A 8 -5.80 2.42 -9.89
N SER A 9 -5.55 2.44 -8.59
CA SER A 9 -4.27 2.85 -8.01
C SER A 9 -3.26 1.69 -7.87
N GLY A 10 -3.73 0.44 -7.86
CA GLY A 10 -2.88 -0.73 -7.61
C GLY A 10 -2.46 -0.87 -6.14
N LEU A 11 -3.09 -0.13 -5.22
CA LEU A 11 -2.76 -0.08 -3.80
C LEU A 11 -3.73 -0.91 -2.96
N CYS A 12 -3.23 -1.55 -1.92
CA CYS A 12 -4.05 -2.19 -0.90
C CYS A 12 -4.83 -1.14 -0.11
N LEU A 13 -6.15 -1.30 -0.01
CA LEU A 13 -7.06 -0.39 0.69
C LEU A 13 -6.77 -0.29 2.20
N GLY A 14 -6.12 -1.30 2.78
CA GLY A 14 -5.78 -1.32 4.21
C GLY A 14 -4.38 -0.82 4.54
N CYS A 15 -3.39 -1.14 3.71
CA CYS A 15 -1.98 -0.88 4.03
C CYS A 15 -1.25 0.00 3.02
N PHE A 16 -1.94 0.44 1.96
CA PHE A 16 -1.47 1.37 0.93
C PHE A 16 -0.17 0.93 0.20
N ARG A 17 0.15 -0.35 0.29
CA ARG A 17 1.24 -0.99 -0.46
C ARG A 17 0.69 -1.66 -1.71
N THR A 18 1.54 -1.77 -2.72
CA THR A 18 1.30 -2.54 -3.93
C THR A 18 1.47 -4.04 -3.68
N LEU A 19 0.91 -4.89 -4.55
CA LEU A 19 1.09 -6.35 -4.46
C LEU A 19 2.57 -6.78 -4.49
N PRO A 20 3.45 -6.24 -5.36
CA PRO A 20 4.87 -6.56 -5.33
C PRO A 20 5.52 -6.23 -3.99
N GLU A 21 5.24 -5.06 -3.42
CA GLU A 21 5.78 -4.65 -2.11
C GLU A 21 5.33 -5.60 -0.99
N ILE A 22 4.07 -6.03 -1.01
CA ILE A 22 3.55 -7.00 -0.04
C ILE A 22 4.24 -8.36 -0.21
N ALA A 23 4.41 -8.82 -1.46
CA ALA A 23 5.01 -10.11 -1.78
C ALA A 23 6.50 -10.19 -1.44
N THR A 24 7.24 -9.09 -1.58
CA THR A 24 8.68 -9.04 -1.31
C THR A 24 9.04 -8.41 0.03
N TRP A 25 8.05 -7.95 0.82
CA TRP A 25 8.26 -7.25 2.09
C TRP A 25 9.26 -7.95 3.03
N SER A 26 9.12 -9.26 3.20
CA SER A 26 9.98 -10.06 4.08
C SER A 26 11.45 -10.13 3.62
N ARG A 27 11.71 -9.88 2.33
CA ARG A 27 13.03 -9.90 1.70
C ARG A 27 13.66 -8.53 1.54
N MET A 28 12.88 -7.46 1.70
CA MET A 28 13.38 -6.08 1.68
C MET A 28 14.26 -5.79 2.90
N SER A 29 15.29 -4.98 2.68
CA SER A 29 16.12 -4.36 3.72
C SER A 29 15.32 -3.39 4.58
N GLU A 30 15.86 -3.05 5.75
CA GLU A 30 15.23 -2.08 6.65
C GLU A 30 15.09 -0.69 6.01
N GLU A 31 16.09 -0.30 5.22
CA GLU A 31 16.12 0.97 4.47
C GLU A 31 15.00 1.04 3.41
N GLU A 32 14.82 -0.03 2.63
CA GLU A 32 13.73 -0.12 1.65
C GLU A 32 12.36 -0.08 2.33
N ARG A 33 12.20 -0.80 3.45
CA ARG A 33 10.96 -0.78 4.22
C ARG A 33 10.68 0.61 4.79
N ALA A 34 11.69 1.29 5.34
CA ALA A 34 11.56 2.63 5.88
C ALA A 34 11.15 3.63 4.79
N LYS A 35 11.75 3.53 3.60
CA LYS A 35 11.36 4.34 2.45
C LYS A 35 9.90 4.13 2.07
N ILE A 36 9.47 2.88 1.91
CA ILE A 36 8.08 2.56 1.56
C ILE A 36 7.13 3.09 2.62
N MET A 37 7.43 2.87 3.91
CA MET A 37 6.62 3.37 5.03
C MET A 37 6.43 4.88 4.99
N GLY A 38 7.48 5.64 4.66
CA GLY A 38 7.39 7.10 4.51
C GLY A 38 6.54 7.56 3.33
N GLU A 39 6.41 6.73 2.29
CA GLU A 39 5.57 7.03 1.12
C GLU A 39 4.08 6.67 1.32
N LEU A 40 3.75 5.77 2.25
CA LEU A 40 2.37 5.25 2.44
C LEU A 40 1.35 6.35 2.77
N GLU A 41 1.73 7.35 3.58
CA GLU A 41 0.82 8.44 3.95
C GLU A 41 0.38 9.26 2.73
N GLY A 42 1.29 9.52 1.79
CA GLY A 42 0.97 10.23 0.55
C GLY A 42 0.12 9.39 -0.42
N ARG A 43 0.36 8.07 -0.46
CA ARG A 43 -0.35 7.14 -1.33
C ARG A 43 -1.84 7.01 -1.01
N ARG A 44 -2.24 7.23 0.26
CA ARG A 44 -3.65 7.22 0.66
C ARG A 44 -4.51 8.19 -0.16
N GLY A 45 -3.96 9.34 -0.54
CA GLY A 45 -4.65 10.34 -1.37
C GLY A 45 -4.85 9.93 -2.84
N LEU A 46 -4.21 8.86 -3.29
CA LEU A 46 -4.33 8.31 -4.65
C LEU A 46 -5.48 7.29 -4.76
N ILE A 47 -5.99 6.80 -3.64
CA ILE A 47 -7.11 5.87 -3.59
C ILE A 47 -8.40 6.68 -3.56
N ASP A 48 -9.40 6.23 -4.33
CA ASP A 48 -10.74 6.83 -4.28
C ASP A 48 -11.27 6.79 -2.82
N PRO A 49 -11.60 7.96 -2.22
CA PRO A 49 -12.10 8.03 -0.85
C PRO A 49 -13.32 7.14 -0.59
N VAL A 50 -14.15 6.87 -1.60
CA VAL A 50 -15.31 5.97 -1.49
C VAL A 50 -14.87 4.54 -1.15
N LEU A 51 -13.72 4.10 -1.66
CA LEU A 51 -13.18 2.76 -1.40
C LEU A 51 -12.53 2.63 -0.01
N LEU A 52 -12.21 3.76 0.63
CA LEU A 52 -11.63 3.80 1.97
C LEU A 52 -12.67 3.74 3.11
N GLY A 53 -13.96 3.59 2.76
CA GLY A 53 -15.05 3.46 3.73
C GLY A 53 -15.53 4.81 4.24
N GLY A 54 -16.09 5.62 3.33
CA GLY A 54 -16.91 6.78 3.72
C GLY A 54 -18.04 6.40 4.67
#